data_AF-A0A7L4ZPW3-F1
#
_entry.id   AF-A0A7L4ZPW3-F1
#
_cell.length_a   1.000
_cell.length_b   1.000
_cell.length_c   1.000
_cell.angle_alpha   90.00
_cell.angle_beta   90.00
_cell.angle_gamma   90.00
#
_symmetry.space_group_name_H-M   'P 1'
#
loop_
_entity.id
_entity.type
_entity.pdbx_description
1 polymer ?
#
loop_
_entity_poly.entity_id
_entity_poly.type
_entity_poly.pdbx_seq_one_letter_code
_entity_poly.pdbx_strand_id
1 'polypeptide(L)' 'MNTKQITAIGVGVALGTSIGTTVGAVIGNVAMGMIIGSMIGTIIGVVLSLVVYKEEEK' A
#
# COMPACT_ATOMS: atom_id res chain seq x y z
N MET A 1 -16.20 -6.89 1.50
CA MET A 1 -15.33 -5.70 1.35
C MET A 1 -16.11 -4.63 0.63
N ASN A 2 -16.22 -3.44 1.22
CA ASN A 2 -16.85 -2.29 0.58
C ASN A 2 -15.89 -1.67 -0.45
N THR A 3 -16.41 -0.96 -1.46
CA THR A 3 -15.62 -0.24 -2.47
C THR A 3 -14.55 0.64 -1.82
N LYS A 4 -14.86 1.30 -0.69
CA LYS A 4 -13.90 2.10 0.07
C LYS A 4 -12.70 1.31 0.59
N GLN A 5 -12.91 0.08 1.07
CA GLN A 5 -11.84 -0.80 1.54
C GLN A 5 -10.94 -1.25 0.38
N ILE A 6 -11.54 -1.57 -0.77
CA ILE A 6 -10.81 -1.95 -1.98
C ILE A 6 -9.97 -0.77 -2.47
N THR A 7 -10.54 0.45 -2.50
CA THR A 7 -9.82 1.67 -2.88
C THR A 7 -8.69 1.97 -1.89
N ALA A 8 -8.90 1.83 -0.58
CA ALA A 8 -7.86 2.06 0.44
C ALA A 8 -6.66 1.13 0.23
N ILE A 9 -6.91 -0.14 -0.04
CA ILE A 9 -5.86 -1.12 -0.33
C ILE A 9 -5.17 -0.78 -1.66
N GLY A 10 -5.93 -0.49 -2.71
CA GLY A 10 -5.37 -0.14 -4.03
C GLY A 10 -4.49 1.11 -3.98
N VAL A 11 -4.92 2.16 -3.27
CA VAL A 11 -4.12 3.37 -3.06
C VAL A 11 -2.87 3.08 -2.25
N GLY A 12 -2.98 2.29 -1.18
CA GLY A 12 -1.82 1.86 -0.38
C GLY A 12 -0.77 1.15 -1.24
N VAL A 13 -1.20 0.18 -2.06
CA VAL A 13 -0.32 -0.57 -2.97
C VAL A 13 0.33 0.34 -4.01
N ALA A 14 -0.44 1.23 -4.65
CA ALA A 14 0.08 2.14 -5.67
C ALA A 14 1.14 3.10 -5.10
N LEU A 15 0.86 3.70 -3.93
CA LEU A 15 1.79 4.59 -3.25
C LEU A 15 3.05 3.83 -2.80
N GLY A 16 2.88 2.68 -2.16
CA GLY A 16 3.99 1.85 -1.70
C GLY A 16 4.89 1.43 -2.86
N THR A 17 4.31 1.01 -3.98
CA THR A 17 5.06 0.64 -5.18
C THR A 17 5.83 1.82 -5.74
N SER A 18 5.22 3.00 -5.87
CA SER A 18 5.88 4.20 -6.41
C SER A 18 7.03 4.69 -5.53
N ILE A 19 6.87 4.65 -4.20
CA ILE A 19 7.93 5.03 -3.26
C ILE A 19 9.03 3.97 -3.31
N GLY A 20 8.67 2.70 -3.29
CA GLY A 20 9.59 1.58 -3.34
C GLY A 20 10.47 1.57 -4.58
N THR A 21 9.90 1.83 -5.76
CA THR A 21 10.67 1.92 -7.01
C THR A 21 11.63 3.10 -6.99
N THR A 22 11.22 4.25 -6.46
CA THR A 22 12.07 5.44 -6.32
C THR A 22 13.25 5.17 -5.38
N VAL A 23 12.98 4.59 -4.21
CA VAL A 23 14.01 4.22 -3.23
C VAL A 23 14.95 3.14 -3.80
N GLY A 24 14.39 2.13 -4.47
CA GLY A 24 15.16 1.10 -5.14
C GLY A 24 16.06 1.65 -6.24
N ALA A 25 15.60 2.64 -7.01
CA ALA A 25 16.42 3.32 -8.01
C ALA A 25 17.60 4.07 -7.38
N VAL A 26 17.41 4.73 -6.23
CA VAL A 26 18.48 5.43 -5.51
C VAL A 26 19.53 4.46 -4.94
N ILE A 27 19.10 3.30 -4.43
CA ILE A 27 20.00 2.29 -3.84
C ILE A 27 20.67 1.41 -4.91
N GLY A 28 20.24 1.51 -6.17
CA GLY A 28 20.74 0.68 -7.28
C GLY A 28 20.10 -0.71 -7.35
N ASN A 29 19.00 -0.94 -6.62
CA ASN A 29 18.22 -2.18 -6.68
C ASN A 29 16.72 -1.89 -6.73
N VAL A 30 16.23 -1.58 -7.94
CA VAL A 30 14.82 -1.24 -8.21
C VAL A 30 13.89 -2.39 -7.88
N ALA A 31 14.27 -3.63 -8.22
CA ALA A 31 13.43 -4.81 -7.99
C ALA A 31 13.17 -5.03 -6.49
N MET A 32 14.22 -4.95 -5.67
CA MET A 32 14.07 -5.08 -4.22
C MET A 32 13.25 -3.93 -3.63
N GLY A 33 13.52 -2.69 -4.05
CA GLY A 33 12.76 -1.52 -3.60
C GLY A 33 11.28 -1.62 -3.93
N MET A 34 10.94 -2.08 -5.14
CA MET A 34 9.55 -2.31 -5.57
C MET A 34 8.83 -3.36 -4.71
N ILE A 35 9.50 -4.49 -4.42
CA ILE A 35 8.93 -5.56 -3.58
C ILE A 35 8.67 -5.05 -2.17
N ILE A 36 9.67 -4.40 -1.55
CA ILE A 36 9.53 -3.85 -0.20
C ILE A 36 8.43 -2.78 -0.16
N GLY A 37 8.44 -1.86 -1.13
CA GLY A 37 7.46 -0.78 -1.19
C GLY A 37 6.03 -1.29 -1.39
N SER A 38 5.82 -2.23 -2.31
CA SER A 38 4.48 -2.82 -2.53
C SER A 38 3.98 -3.58 -1.30
N MET A 39 4.87 -4.28 -0.58
CA MET A 39 4.52 -4.99 0.66
C MET A 39 4.11 -4.01 1.77
N ILE A 40 4.89 -2.95 1.99
CA ILE A 40 4.57 -1.89 2.95
C ILE A 40 3.26 -1.21 2.56
N GLY A 41 3.09 -0.86 1.28
CA GLY A 41 1.87 -0.25 0.76
C GLY A 41 0.62 -1.11 0.97
N THR A 42 0.74 -2.42 0.76
CA THR A 42 -0.32 -3.40 1.03
C THR A 42 -0.68 -3.40 2.50
N ILE A 43 0.30 -3.48 3.40
CA ILE A 43 0.08 -3.49 4.86
C ILE A 43 -0.63 -2.21 5.28
N ILE A 44 -0.16 -1.04 4.83
CA ILE A 44 -0.77 0.26 5.16
C ILE A 44 -2.21 0.31 4.64
N GLY A 45 -2.45 -0.09 3.39
CA GLY A 45 -3.78 -0.10 2.79
C GLY A 45 -4.76 -1.02 3.52
N VAL A 46 -4.30 -2.21 3.92
CA VAL A 46 -5.09 -3.16 4.72
C VAL A 46 -5.38 -2.59 6.10
N VAL A 47 -4.38 -2.04 6.80
CA VAL A 47 -4.57 -1.41 8.11
C VAL A 47 -5.54 -0.24 8.02
N LEU A 48 -5.42 0.63 7.01
CA LEU A 48 -6.38 1.71 6.79
C LEU A 48 -7.79 1.17 6.56
N SER A 49 -7.92 0.10 5.77
CA SER A 49 -9.21 -0.54 5.51
C SER A 49 -9.88 -1.07 6.79
N LEU A 50 -9.07 -1.61 7.70
CA LEU A 50 -9.53 -2.22 8.95
C LEU A 50 -9.68 -1.23 10.11
N VAL A 51 -8.99 -0.09 10.09
CA VAL A 51 -9.05 0.92 11.16
C VAL A 51 -10.09 1.98 10.84
N VAL A 52 -10.10 2.47 9.60
CA VAL A 52 -10.97 3.61 9.19
C VAL A 52 -12.33 3.13 8.70
N TYR A 53 -12.36 2.07 7.89
CA TYR A 53 -13.59 1.60 7.25
C TYR A 53 -14.22 0.37 7.93
N LYS A 54 -13.76 0.03 9.14
CA LYS A 54 -14.39 -0.99 9.99
C LYS A 54 -15.57 -0.43 10.79
N GLU A 55 -15.68 0.89 10.93
CA GLU A 55 -16.76 1.55 11.66
C GLU A 55 -18.01 1.83 10.81
N GLU A 56 -17.97 1.69 9.47
CA GLU A 56 -19.16 1.87 8.62
C GLU A 56 -20.15 0.68 8.68
N GLU A 57 -19.89 -0.30 9.55
CA GLU A 57 -20.75 -1.48 9.78
C GLU A 57 -21.37 -1.49 11.20
N LYS A 58 -21.54 -0.31 11.82
CA LYS A 58 -22.29 -0.14 13.08
C LYS A 58 -23.47 0.82 12.93
#